data_AF-A0A087G6E0-F1
#
_entry.id   AF-A0A087G6E0-F1
#
_cell.length_a   1.000
_cell.length_b   1.000
_cell.length_c   1.000
_cell.angle_alpha   90.00
_cell.angle_beta   90.00
_cell.angle_gamma   90.00
#
_symmetry.space_group_name_H-M   'P 1'
#
loop_
_entity.id
_entity.type
_entity.pdbx_description
1 polymer ?
#
loop_
_entity_poly.entity_id
_entity_poly.type
_entity_poly.pdbx_seq_one_letter_code
_entity_poly.pdbx_strand_id
1 'polypeptide(L)'
;MATTVLRHFTPISSSLKPPSHHRRFLHNNLFPKIPLPSSPPSLLNFSAGNSEPQPPPPLPETDCPVPPEQQPINEYQSLSSSFPFSWASGDLIEYSTRLFVTGATFAVFVGLPVSWFGSIGPEYEPVKRILSASSSGIFVVTLAVVRMYLGWAYVGNRLLSATVEYEETGWYDGQVWVKTPEVLARDRLLGSFSVKPVLARLKNTLVILGLSLILVVNLSNSPFASAYRTYKDPTDRSSMPITGAYNDESARTFEPEAFCGKPSLDDDDL
;
A
#
# COMPACT_ATOMS: atom_id res chain seq x y z
N MET A 1 -0.75 9.80 -59.10
CA MET A 1 -1.83 8.80 -58.88
C MET A 1 -1.54 8.06 -57.60
N ALA A 2 -2.13 8.48 -56.48
CA ALA A 2 -2.13 7.73 -55.21
C ALA A 2 -3.28 8.28 -54.37
N THR A 3 -4.42 7.59 -54.42
CA THR A 3 -5.66 7.89 -53.70
C THR A 3 -5.64 7.15 -52.36
N THR A 4 -5.53 7.91 -51.26
CA THR A 4 -5.71 7.38 -49.91
C THR A 4 -7.14 7.67 -49.45
N VAL A 5 -7.90 6.58 -49.33
CA VAL A 5 -9.26 6.53 -48.77
C VAL A 5 -9.15 6.54 -47.25
N LEU A 6 -9.83 7.46 -46.57
CA LEU A 6 -10.19 7.26 -45.16
C LEU A 6 -11.59 7.79 -44.88
N ARG A 7 -12.46 6.83 -44.55
CA ARG A 7 -13.90 6.99 -44.32
C ARG A 7 -14.16 7.57 -42.94
N HIS A 8 -15.17 8.43 -42.88
CA HIS A 8 -15.91 8.84 -41.68
C HIS A 8 -16.43 7.65 -40.88
N PHE A 9 -16.29 7.71 -39.55
CA PHE A 9 -17.22 7.08 -38.61
C PHE A 9 -17.47 8.00 -37.42
N THR A 10 -18.75 8.18 -37.13
CA THR A 10 -19.37 8.99 -36.07
C THR A 10 -19.33 8.29 -34.71
N PRO A 11 -19.34 9.03 -33.57
CA PRO A 11 -19.48 8.43 -32.25
C PRO A 11 -20.96 8.20 -31.89
N ILE A 12 -21.30 6.95 -31.56
CA ILE A 12 -22.60 6.57 -30.99
C ILE A 12 -22.58 6.85 -29.49
N SER A 13 -23.52 7.71 -29.06
CA SER A 13 -23.93 7.91 -27.69
C SER A 13 -24.67 6.67 -27.17
N SER A 14 -24.32 6.18 -25.98
CA SER A 14 -25.25 5.39 -25.17
C SER A 14 -25.02 5.64 -23.68
N SER A 15 -25.99 6.39 -23.14
CA SER A 15 -26.34 6.51 -21.73
C SER A 15 -26.75 5.15 -21.17
N LEU A 16 -26.18 4.74 -20.03
CA LEU A 16 -26.76 3.72 -19.15
C LEU A 16 -26.23 3.91 -17.71
N LYS A 17 -27.15 4.31 -16.84
CA LYS A 17 -27.01 4.50 -15.39
C LYS A 17 -27.15 3.15 -14.67
N PRO A 18 -26.31 2.80 -13.67
CA PRO A 18 -26.58 1.66 -12.81
C PRO A 18 -27.31 2.07 -11.51
N PRO A 19 -28.16 1.18 -10.94
CA PRO A 19 -28.92 1.48 -9.74
C PRO A 19 -28.16 1.12 -8.44
N SER A 20 -28.48 1.90 -7.41
CA SER A 20 -28.10 1.77 -6.01
C SER A 20 -28.79 0.57 -5.34
N HIS A 21 -28.02 -0.26 -4.61
CA HIS A 21 -28.58 -1.13 -3.58
C HIS A 21 -27.78 -1.05 -2.29
N HIS A 22 -28.35 -0.35 -1.31
CA HIS A 22 -28.08 -0.56 0.11
C HIS A 22 -28.65 -1.92 0.54
N ARG A 23 -27.86 -2.74 1.25
CA ARG A 23 -28.44 -3.72 2.17
C ARG A 23 -27.50 -3.96 3.36
N ARG A 24 -27.93 -3.47 4.52
CA ARG A 24 -27.43 -3.83 5.86
C ARG A 24 -27.84 -5.27 6.14
N PHE A 25 -26.94 -6.10 6.64
CA PHE A 25 -27.30 -7.38 7.25
C PHE A 25 -27.16 -7.25 8.77
N LEU A 26 -28.30 -7.25 9.44
CA LEU A 26 -28.45 -7.41 10.88
C LEU A 26 -28.67 -8.90 11.17
N HIS A 27 -28.02 -9.33 12.25
CA HIS A 27 -28.20 -10.54 13.04
C HIS A 27 -29.66 -11.00 13.15
N ASN A 28 -29.92 -12.32 13.12
CA ASN A 28 -30.81 -13.00 14.08
C ASN A 28 -30.82 -14.52 13.89
N ASN A 29 -30.49 -15.23 14.97
CA ASN A 29 -30.65 -16.66 15.17
C ASN A 29 -32.11 -16.98 15.50
N LEU A 30 -32.73 -17.94 14.81
CA LEU A 30 -33.98 -18.55 15.28
C LEU A 30 -33.99 -20.05 14.96
N PHE A 31 -33.85 -20.86 16.02
CA PHE A 31 -34.16 -22.30 16.01
C PHE A 31 -35.69 -22.50 16.07
N PRO A 32 -36.25 -23.50 15.36
CA PRO A 32 -37.57 -24.05 15.69
C PRO A 32 -37.48 -25.41 16.39
N LYS A 33 -38.32 -25.57 17.43
CA LYS A 33 -38.52 -26.77 18.27
C LYS A 33 -39.26 -27.90 17.54
N ILE A 34 -38.91 -29.13 17.92
CA ILE A 34 -39.47 -30.44 17.56
C ILE A 34 -40.87 -30.65 18.20
N PRO A 35 -41.72 -31.55 17.65
CA PRO A 35 -42.15 -32.71 18.44
C PRO A 35 -42.22 -34.06 17.68
N LEU A 36 -41.75 -35.14 18.32
CA LEU A 36 -42.05 -36.58 18.09
C LEU A 36 -43.23 -36.98 19.05
N PRO A 37 -43.83 -38.21 19.13
CA PRO A 37 -43.50 -39.53 18.52
C PRO A 37 -44.68 -40.48 18.12
N SER A 38 -44.39 -41.61 17.45
CA SER A 38 -45.00 -42.96 17.70
C SER A 38 -44.50 -44.09 16.75
N SER A 39 -43.52 -44.90 17.21
CA SER A 39 -43.31 -46.39 17.14
C SER A 39 -43.62 -47.26 15.86
N PRO A 40 -43.09 -48.51 15.69
CA PRO A 40 -42.21 -48.95 14.59
C PRO A 40 -42.82 -50.07 13.69
N PRO A 41 -42.08 -50.66 12.71
CA PRO A 41 -41.35 -51.91 13.04
C PRO A 41 -40.06 -52.21 12.21
N SER A 42 -39.28 -53.19 12.72
CA SER A 42 -38.46 -54.17 12.00
C SER A 42 -37.10 -53.81 11.36
N LEU A 43 -36.05 -54.09 12.15
CA LEU A 43 -34.87 -54.90 11.80
C LEU A 43 -34.26 -54.79 10.39
N LEU A 44 -33.15 -54.06 10.28
CA LEU A 44 -31.92 -54.53 9.63
C LEU A 44 -30.71 -53.90 10.34
N ASN A 45 -29.95 -54.72 11.08
CA ASN A 45 -28.68 -54.36 11.67
C ASN A 45 -27.64 -54.16 10.55
N PHE A 46 -27.30 -52.91 10.26
CA PHE A 46 -26.03 -52.58 9.61
C PHE A 46 -25.14 -51.89 10.65
N SER A 47 -24.12 -52.61 11.08
CA SER A 47 -23.01 -52.10 11.88
C SER A 47 -22.34 -50.97 11.12
N ALA A 48 -22.73 -49.73 11.42
CA ALA A 48 -22.05 -48.53 10.95
C ALA A 48 -20.78 -48.36 11.78
N GLY A 49 -19.64 -48.79 11.22
CA GLY A 49 -18.35 -48.32 11.69
C GLY A 49 -18.29 -46.80 11.51
N ASN A 50 -17.88 -46.10 12.56
CA ASN A 50 -17.65 -44.65 12.52
C ASN A 50 -16.51 -44.35 11.53
N SER A 51 -16.87 -44.07 10.28
CA SER A 51 -15.95 -43.50 9.28
C SER A 51 -16.00 -41.99 9.41
N GLU A 52 -15.33 -41.46 10.42
CA GLU A 52 -14.97 -40.04 10.44
C GLU A 52 -14.06 -39.76 9.23
N PRO A 53 -14.26 -38.69 8.45
CA PRO A 53 -13.35 -38.35 7.36
C PRO A 53 -11.97 -38.07 7.95
N GLN A 54 -11.04 -39.01 7.78
CA GLN A 54 -9.66 -38.80 8.22
C GLN A 54 -9.11 -37.53 7.54
N PRO A 55 -8.46 -36.64 8.30
CA PRO A 55 -7.60 -35.62 7.70
C PRO A 55 -6.58 -36.30 6.78
N PRO A 56 -6.15 -35.64 5.70
CA PRO A 56 -5.16 -36.22 4.78
C PRO A 56 -3.95 -36.73 5.57
N PRO A 57 -3.43 -37.92 5.24
CA PRO A 57 -2.35 -38.54 6.00
C PRO A 57 -1.18 -37.56 6.09
N PRO A 58 -0.58 -37.37 7.28
CA PRO A 58 0.64 -36.60 7.38
C PRO A 58 1.68 -37.24 6.45
N LEU A 59 2.28 -36.40 5.61
CA LEU A 59 3.36 -36.81 4.72
C LEU A 59 4.43 -37.51 5.57
N PRO A 60 5.08 -38.58 5.04
CA PRO A 60 5.98 -39.42 5.83
C PRO A 60 6.97 -38.54 6.57
N GLU A 61 6.85 -38.55 7.90
CA GLU A 61 7.83 -37.91 8.77
C GLU A 61 9.11 -38.70 8.59
N THR A 62 9.99 -38.21 7.72
CA THR A 62 11.40 -38.55 7.79
C THR A 62 11.83 -38.24 9.22
N ASP A 63 12.38 -39.21 9.95
CA ASP A 63 12.85 -39.02 11.34
C ASP A 63 13.80 -37.82 11.41
N CYS A 64 13.27 -36.64 11.73
CA CYS A 64 14.01 -35.40 11.80
C CYS A 64 14.42 -35.18 13.26
N PRO A 65 15.72 -35.06 13.57
CA PRO A 65 16.18 -34.81 14.95
C PRO A 65 15.88 -33.38 15.41
N VAL A 66 15.54 -32.48 14.47
CA VAL A 66 15.27 -31.06 14.73
C VAL A 66 13.91 -30.89 15.42
N PRO A 67 13.86 -30.23 16.61
CA PRO A 67 12.62 -29.91 17.29
C PRO A 67 11.63 -29.18 16.37
N PRO A 68 10.32 -29.46 16.47
CA PRO A 68 9.34 -28.97 15.51
C PRO A 68 9.33 -27.42 15.41
N GLU A 69 9.53 -26.70 16.51
CA GLU A 69 9.52 -25.23 16.51
C GLU A 69 10.70 -24.61 15.73
N GLN A 70 11.81 -25.34 15.61
CA GLN A 70 13.03 -24.90 14.91
C GLN A 70 13.05 -25.38 13.44
N GLN A 71 12.01 -26.09 13.00
CA GLN A 71 11.92 -26.54 11.61
C GLN A 71 11.54 -25.36 10.70
N PRO A 72 12.27 -25.13 9.58
CA PRO A 72 11.99 -24.02 8.67
C PRO A 72 10.56 -23.97 8.13
N ILE A 73 9.91 -25.13 7.97
CA ILE A 73 8.52 -25.21 7.52
C ILE A 73 7.52 -24.71 8.57
N ASN A 74 7.79 -24.98 9.85
CA ASN A 74 6.94 -24.52 10.96
C ASN A 74 7.18 -23.04 11.24
N GLU A 75 8.43 -22.56 11.15
CA GLU A 75 8.74 -21.13 11.15
C GLU A 75 7.99 -20.39 10.04
N TYR A 76 7.92 -20.96 8.83
CA TYR A 76 7.16 -20.40 7.72
C TYR A 76 5.65 -20.33 7.99
N GLN A 77 5.06 -21.39 8.53
CA GLN A 77 3.63 -21.40 8.86
C GLN A 77 3.29 -20.40 9.99
N SER A 78 4.15 -20.32 11.00
CA SER A 78 4.05 -19.34 12.08
C SER A 78 4.18 -17.91 11.54
N LEU A 79 5.18 -17.65 10.70
CA LEU A 79 5.37 -16.33 10.08
C LEU A 79 4.17 -15.95 9.21
N SER A 80 3.75 -16.83 8.31
CA SER A 80 2.66 -16.55 7.35
C SER A 80 1.28 -16.33 8.01
N SER A 81 1.07 -16.85 9.22
CA SER A 81 -0.15 -16.60 10.01
C SER A 81 -0.05 -15.38 10.92
N SER A 82 1.16 -14.99 11.33
CA SER A 82 1.38 -13.87 12.23
C SER A 82 1.09 -12.50 11.59
N PHE A 83 0.67 -11.54 12.42
CA PHE A 83 0.56 -10.14 12.02
C PHE A 83 1.95 -9.47 12.06
N PRO A 84 2.33 -8.65 11.08
CA PRO A 84 1.57 -8.23 9.89
C PRO A 84 1.92 -9.05 8.62
N PHE A 85 2.67 -10.15 8.77
CA PHE A 85 3.20 -10.96 7.67
C PHE A 85 2.11 -11.67 6.85
N SER A 86 1.00 -12.02 7.49
CA SER A 86 -0.18 -12.61 6.84
C SER A 86 -0.81 -11.71 5.78
N TRP A 87 -0.54 -10.40 5.81
CA TRP A 87 -1.04 -9.48 4.79
C TRP A 87 -0.33 -9.68 3.46
N ALA A 88 0.95 -10.04 3.51
CA ALA A 88 1.78 -10.21 2.31
C ALA A 88 1.54 -11.55 1.61
N SER A 89 1.06 -12.57 2.33
CA SER A 89 0.69 -13.87 1.77
C SER A 89 -0.71 -13.88 1.13
N GLY A 90 -1.56 -12.91 1.44
CA GLY A 90 -2.93 -12.80 0.92
C GLY A 90 -3.05 -12.20 -0.48
N ASP A 91 -4.28 -11.83 -0.85
CA ASP A 91 -4.60 -11.21 -2.13
C ASP A 91 -4.02 -9.80 -2.27
N LEU A 92 -3.67 -9.41 -3.50
CA LEU A 92 -3.05 -8.10 -3.77
C LEU A 92 -3.95 -6.92 -3.38
N ILE A 93 -5.26 -7.05 -3.58
CA ILE A 93 -6.23 -5.99 -3.24
C ILE A 93 -6.33 -5.88 -1.72
N GLU A 94 -6.43 -7.01 -1.02
CA GLU A 94 -6.50 -7.01 0.44
C GLU A 94 -5.21 -6.48 1.07
N TYR A 95 -4.05 -6.90 0.56
CA TYR A 95 -2.75 -6.38 0.96
C TYR A 95 -2.66 -4.85 0.79
N SER A 96 -2.97 -4.35 -0.40
CA SER A 96 -2.87 -2.92 -0.71
C SER A 96 -3.85 -2.06 0.08
N THR A 97 -5.08 -2.54 0.29
CA THR A 97 -6.08 -1.83 1.10
C THR A 97 -5.68 -1.75 2.57
N ARG A 98 -5.19 -2.85 3.17
CA ARG A 98 -4.67 -2.86 4.55
C ARG A 98 -3.49 -1.90 4.72
N LEU A 99 -2.59 -1.87 3.74
CA LEU A 99 -1.44 -0.97 3.73
C LEU A 99 -1.86 0.49 3.61
N PHE A 100 -2.81 0.79 2.71
CA PHE A 100 -3.35 2.13 2.53
C PHE A 100 -4.09 2.62 3.77
N VAL A 101 -4.96 1.80 4.38
CA VAL A 101 -5.66 2.15 5.62
C VAL A 101 -4.67 2.42 6.74
N THR A 102 -3.64 1.58 6.90
CA THR A 102 -2.58 1.80 7.89
C THR A 102 -1.89 3.15 7.63
N GLY A 103 -1.43 3.42 6.40
CA GLY A 103 -0.81 4.69 6.05
C GLY A 103 -1.71 5.91 6.27
N ALA A 104 -2.99 5.80 5.90
CA ALA A 104 -3.98 6.86 6.07
C ALA A 104 -4.25 7.17 7.55
N THR A 105 -4.36 6.13 8.40
CA THR A 105 -4.54 6.35 9.85
C THR A 105 -3.35 7.08 10.45
N PHE A 106 -2.11 6.68 10.15
CA PHE A 106 -0.93 7.39 10.64
C PHE A 106 -0.81 8.81 10.06
N ALA A 107 -1.15 9.01 8.78
CA ALA A 107 -1.16 10.34 8.18
C ALA A 107 -2.17 11.27 8.87
N VAL A 108 -3.34 10.77 9.27
CA VAL A 108 -4.37 11.56 9.94
C VAL A 108 -4.05 11.79 11.42
N PHE A 109 -3.67 10.75 12.16
CA PHE A 109 -3.46 10.85 13.62
C PHE A 109 -2.10 11.44 14.01
N VAL A 110 -1.07 11.27 13.19
CA VAL A 110 0.27 11.77 13.46
C VAL A 110 0.64 12.87 12.48
N GLY A 111 0.44 12.64 11.18
CA GLY A 111 0.81 13.59 10.14
C GLY A 111 0.07 14.92 10.22
N LEU A 112 -1.26 14.92 10.44
CA LEU A 112 -2.04 16.15 10.52
C LEU A 112 -1.71 17.00 11.76
N PRO A 113 -1.63 16.47 12.99
CA PRO A 113 -1.21 17.28 14.13
C PRO A 113 0.19 17.87 13.95
N VAL A 114 1.15 17.06 13.49
CA VAL A 114 2.53 17.52 13.28
C VAL A 114 2.60 18.64 12.23
N SER A 115 1.90 18.47 11.11
CA SER A 115 1.85 19.49 10.04
C SER A 115 1.01 20.72 10.40
N TRP A 116 0.09 20.61 11.36
CA TRP A 116 -0.66 21.73 11.90
C TRP A 116 0.23 22.64 12.76
N PHE A 117 0.99 22.05 13.70
CA PHE A 117 1.90 22.82 14.57
C PHE A 117 3.12 23.37 13.84
N GLY A 118 3.61 22.69 12.80
CA GLY A 118 4.78 23.12 12.03
C GLY A 118 4.54 24.23 11.01
N SER A 119 3.30 24.71 10.83
CA SER A 119 2.94 25.65 9.76
C SER A 119 2.48 27.00 10.33
N ILE A 120 3.16 28.07 9.93
CA ILE A 120 2.78 29.46 10.25
C ILE A 120 1.62 29.85 9.33
N GLY A 121 0.38 29.75 9.84
CA GLY A 121 -0.83 30.20 9.15
C GLY A 121 -1.56 29.09 8.36
N PRO A 122 -2.65 28.52 8.92
CA PRO A 122 -3.36 27.37 8.32
C PRO A 122 -4.13 27.66 7.03
N GLU A 123 -4.41 28.91 6.74
CA GLU A 123 -5.22 29.39 5.61
C GLU A 123 -4.44 29.47 4.29
N TYR A 124 -3.10 29.55 4.38
CA TYR A 124 -2.26 29.94 3.25
C TYR A 124 -1.67 28.75 2.49
N GLU A 125 -1.45 27.59 3.13
CA GLU A 125 -0.73 26.45 2.54
C GLU A 125 -1.40 25.06 2.74
N PRO A 126 -2.69 24.86 2.37
CA PRO A 126 -3.38 23.59 2.64
C PRO A 126 -2.78 22.40 1.87
N VAL A 127 -2.28 22.61 0.64
CA VAL A 127 -1.69 21.56 -0.19
C VAL A 127 -0.39 21.03 0.42
N LYS A 128 0.49 21.92 0.89
CA LYS A 128 1.75 21.56 1.55
C LYS A 128 1.53 20.84 2.88
N ARG A 129 0.46 21.18 3.60
CA ARG A 129 0.05 20.45 4.81
C ARG A 129 -0.38 19.03 4.48
N ILE A 130 -1.22 18.83 3.46
CA ILE A 130 -1.68 17.49 3.07
C ILE A 130 -0.50 16.64 2.56
N LEU A 131 0.41 17.23 1.78
CA LEU A 131 1.62 16.55 1.30
C LEU A 131 2.59 16.18 2.44
N SER A 132 2.74 17.04 3.44
CA SER A 132 3.58 16.73 4.62
C SER A 132 2.92 15.73 5.56
N ALA A 133 1.59 15.75 5.69
CA ALA A 133 0.87 14.72 6.43
C ALA A 133 0.95 13.35 5.71
N SER A 134 0.79 13.32 4.38
CA SER A 134 0.85 12.08 3.61
C SER A 134 2.25 11.45 3.59
N SER A 135 3.33 12.26 3.60
CA SER A 135 4.70 11.76 3.67
C SER A 135 4.95 10.96 4.95
N SER A 136 4.38 11.37 6.09
CA SER A 136 4.49 10.62 7.35
C SER A 136 3.81 9.24 7.27
N GLY A 137 2.64 9.15 6.63
CA GLY A 137 1.94 7.89 6.41
C GLY A 137 2.71 6.94 5.49
N ILE A 138 3.25 7.46 4.39
CA ILE A 138 4.11 6.70 3.46
C ILE A 138 5.36 6.18 4.18
N PHE A 139 5.96 7.00 5.05
CA PHE A 139 7.13 6.62 5.82
C PHE A 139 6.85 5.44 6.78
N VAL A 140 5.77 5.52 7.56
CA VAL A 140 5.38 4.43 8.48
C VAL A 140 5.07 3.14 7.71
N VAL A 141 4.33 3.25 6.60
CA VAL A 141 4.04 2.13 5.71
C VAL A 141 5.31 1.50 5.16
N THR A 142 6.29 2.32 4.75
CA THR A 142 7.59 1.84 4.25
C THR A 142 8.32 1.02 5.30
N LEU A 143 8.36 1.47 6.57
CA LEU A 143 8.97 0.71 7.66
C LEU A 143 8.27 -0.62 7.91
N ALA A 144 6.93 -0.65 7.86
CA ALA A 144 6.17 -1.88 7.99
C ALA A 144 6.49 -2.88 6.86
N VAL A 145 6.58 -2.41 5.61
CA VAL A 145 6.95 -3.24 4.45
C VAL A 145 8.39 -3.76 4.58
N VAL A 146 9.33 -2.93 5.04
CA VAL A 146 10.72 -3.38 5.31
C VAL A 146 10.72 -4.49 6.37
N ARG A 147 9.98 -4.33 7.46
CA ARG A 147 9.88 -5.36 8.51
C ARG A 147 9.32 -6.68 7.97
N MET A 148 8.29 -6.60 7.12
CA MET A 148 7.74 -7.77 6.43
C MET A 148 8.78 -8.42 5.51
N TYR A 149 9.43 -7.61 4.66
CA TYR A 149 10.44 -8.08 3.71
C TYR A 149 11.58 -8.84 4.41
N LEU A 150 12.10 -8.31 5.52
CA LEU A 150 13.16 -8.97 6.28
C LEU A 150 12.72 -10.31 6.88
N GLY A 151 11.50 -10.41 7.41
CA GLY A 151 10.99 -11.68 7.95
C GLY A 151 10.78 -12.73 6.85
N TRP A 152 10.22 -12.33 5.71
CA TRP A 152 10.06 -13.22 4.55
C TRP A 152 11.39 -13.63 3.93
N ALA A 153 12.37 -12.73 3.87
CA ALA A 153 13.72 -13.03 3.38
C ALA A 153 14.46 -14.00 4.31
N TYR A 154 14.32 -13.83 5.63
CA TYR A 154 14.92 -14.71 6.64
C TYR A 154 14.41 -16.15 6.51
N VAL A 155 13.10 -16.34 6.56
CA VAL A 155 12.47 -17.67 6.43
C VAL A 155 12.75 -18.27 5.05
N GLY A 156 12.68 -17.45 4.00
CA GLY A 156 13.02 -17.88 2.65
C GLY A 156 14.44 -18.41 2.52
N ASN A 157 15.41 -17.75 3.17
CA ASN A 157 16.79 -18.22 3.19
C ASN A 157 16.92 -19.56 3.94
N ARG A 158 16.30 -19.71 5.12
CA ARG A 158 16.31 -20.98 5.89
C ARG A 158 15.61 -22.14 5.18
N LEU A 159 14.53 -21.88 4.44
CA LEU A 159 13.88 -22.90 3.60
C LEU A 159 14.81 -23.39 2.49
N LEU A 160 15.53 -22.48 1.82
CA LEU A 160 16.39 -22.81 0.68
C LEU A 160 17.76 -23.37 1.07
N SER A 161 18.22 -23.11 2.30
CA SER A 161 19.45 -23.66 2.87
C SER A 161 19.38 -25.18 3.01
N ALA A 162 20.50 -25.84 2.68
CA ALA A 162 20.66 -27.29 2.81
C ALA A 162 20.94 -27.73 4.25
N THR A 163 21.38 -26.81 5.11
CA THR A 163 21.68 -27.04 6.52
C THR A 163 20.73 -26.24 7.40
N VAL A 164 20.40 -26.81 8.56
CA VAL A 164 19.63 -26.15 9.61
C VAL A 164 20.41 -26.26 10.90
N GLU A 165 20.73 -25.11 11.48
CA GLU A 165 21.27 -25.01 12.82
C GLU A 165 20.12 -25.08 13.80
N TYR A 166 20.21 -26.02 14.75
CA TYR A 166 19.18 -26.31 15.73
C TYR A 166 19.82 -26.61 17.09
N GLU A 167 19.08 -26.37 18.16
CA GLU A 167 19.54 -26.59 19.53
C GLU A 167 18.71 -27.73 20.12
N GLU A 168 19.36 -28.82 20.51
CA GLU A 168 18.71 -29.98 21.13
C GLU A 168 18.48 -29.76 22.63
N THR A 169 19.42 -29.10 23.33
CA THR A 169 19.32 -28.80 24.76
C THR A 169 19.76 -27.37 25.08
N GLY A 170 19.78 -27.00 26.37
CA GLY A 170 20.04 -25.64 26.81
C GLY A 170 21.52 -25.31 27.00
N TRP A 171 21.80 -24.02 26.86
CA TRP A 171 23.02 -23.24 27.11
C TRP A 171 24.19 -23.39 26.12
N TYR A 172 24.55 -24.54 25.53
CA TYR A 172 25.72 -24.62 24.61
C TYR A 172 25.79 -25.83 23.64
N ASP A 173 24.71 -26.26 22.97
CA ASP A 173 24.81 -27.34 21.97
C ASP A 173 24.02 -27.07 20.66
N GLY A 174 24.44 -26.02 19.96
CA GLY A 174 24.06 -25.82 18.56
C GLY A 174 24.60 -26.93 17.67
N GLN A 175 23.70 -27.73 17.09
CA GLN A 175 24.01 -28.77 16.13
C GLN A 175 23.57 -28.35 14.73
N VAL A 176 24.23 -28.88 13.70
CA VAL A 176 23.89 -28.61 12.30
C VAL A 176 23.36 -29.87 11.68
N TRP A 177 22.08 -29.86 11.30
CA TRP A 177 21.48 -30.96 10.55
C TRP A 177 21.52 -30.66 9.04
N VAL A 178 21.98 -31.63 8.26
CA VAL A 178 21.92 -31.57 6.79
C VAL A 178 20.60 -32.18 6.33
N LYS A 179 19.79 -31.38 5.61
CA LYS A 179 18.49 -31.83 5.10
C LYS A 179 18.67 -33.00 4.13
N THR A 180 17.85 -34.03 4.26
CA THR A 180 17.79 -35.09 3.24
C THR A 180 17.32 -34.51 1.90
N PRO A 181 17.70 -35.11 0.75
CA PRO A 181 17.35 -34.56 -0.55
C PRO A 181 15.83 -34.44 -0.77
N GLU A 182 15.03 -35.31 -0.15
CA GLU A 182 13.56 -35.27 -0.22
C GLU A 182 12.99 -34.04 0.51
N VAL A 183 13.46 -33.78 1.74
CA VAL A 183 13.03 -32.61 2.54
C VAL A 183 13.48 -31.31 1.86
N LEU A 184 14.71 -31.28 1.36
CA LEU A 184 15.23 -30.13 0.65
C LEU A 184 14.47 -29.85 -0.66
N ALA A 185 14.07 -30.89 -1.40
CA ALA A 185 13.25 -30.73 -2.60
C ALA A 185 11.87 -30.14 -2.25
N ARG A 186 11.22 -30.64 -1.20
CA ARG A 186 9.95 -30.11 -0.70
C ARG A 186 10.07 -28.64 -0.30
N ASP A 187 11.07 -28.29 0.49
CA ASP A 187 11.28 -26.92 0.96
C ASP A 187 11.58 -25.95 -0.20
N ARG A 188 12.33 -26.40 -1.22
CA ARG A 188 12.60 -25.59 -2.42
C ARG A 188 11.38 -25.40 -3.28
N LEU A 189 10.52 -26.41 -3.42
CA LEU A 189 9.22 -26.26 -4.08
C LEU A 189 8.37 -25.24 -3.33
N LEU A 190 8.21 -25.40 -2.01
CA LEU A 190 7.44 -24.46 -1.19
C LEU A 190 7.99 -23.03 -1.27
N GLY A 191 9.31 -22.86 -1.11
CA GLY A 191 9.99 -21.58 -1.16
C GLY A 191 9.90 -20.91 -2.52
N SER A 192 9.98 -21.67 -3.61
CA SER A 192 9.86 -21.11 -4.96
C SER A 192 8.43 -20.72 -5.34
N PHE A 193 7.42 -21.49 -4.92
CA PHE A 193 6.02 -21.19 -5.24
C PHE A 193 5.35 -20.20 -4.29
N SER A 194 5.72 -20.19 -3.02
CA SER A 194 5.06 -19.35 -2.01
C SER A 194 5.89 -18.13 -1.64
N VAL A 195 7.18 -18.31 -1.34
CA VAL A 195 8.02 -17.22 -0.80
C VAL A 195 8.50 -16.26 -1.88
N LYS A 196 8.98 -16.77 -3.03
CA LYS A 196 9.48 -15.92 -4.12
C LYS A 196 8.45 -14.90 -4.64
N PRO A 197 7.19 -15.25 -4.95
CA PRO A 197 6.24 -14.24 -5.42
C PRO A 197 5.92 -13.19 -4.34
N VAL A 198 5.85 -13.59 -3.06
CA VAL A 198 5.63 -12.65 -1.95
C VAL A 198 6.80 -11.69 -1.81
N LEU A 199 8.03 -12.20 -1.86
CA LEU A 199 9.23 -11.37 -1.75
C LEU A 199 9.38 -10.40 -2.93
N ALA A 200 9.04 -10.84 -4.15
CA ALA A 200 9.02 -9.99 -5.34
C ALA A 200 7.96 -8.88 -5.23
N ARG A 201 6.76 -9.20 -4.73
CA ARG A 201 5.70 -8.22 -4.47
C ARG A 201 6.17 -7.17 -3.45
N LEU A 202 6.74 -7.61 -2.31
CA LEU A 202 7.25 -6.72 -1.27
C LEU A 202 8.35 -5.80 -1.81
N LYS A 203 9.30 -6.34 -2.58
CA LYS A 203 10.35 -5.56 -3.25
C LYS A 203 9.77 -4.49 -4.17
N ASN A 204 8.81 -4.85 -5.02
CA ASN A 204 8.16 -3.90 -5.92
C ASN A 204 7.42 -2.80 -5.14
N THR A 205 6.72 -3.18 -4.06
CA THR A 205 6.02 -2.19 -3.22
C THR A 205 6.99 -1.24 -2.52
N LEU A 206 8.16 -1.73 -2.09
CA LEU A 206 9.19 -0.90 -1.50
C LEU A 206 9.76 0.12 -2.50
N VAL A 207 9.98 -0.30 -3.75
CA VAL A 207 10.41 0.60 -4.83
C VAL A 207 9.34 1.67 -5.12
N ILE A 208 8.07 1.27 -5.23
CA ILE A 208 6.95 2.19 -5.48
C ILE A 208 6.82 3.19 -4.32
N LEU A 209 6.87 2.73 -3.08
CA LEU A 209 6.80 3.59 -1.89
C LEU A 209 7.99 4.55 -1.84
N GLY A 210 9.20 4.07 -2.10
CA GLY A 210 10.41 4.91 -2.17
C GLY A 210 10.30 6.01 -3.23
N LEU A 211 9.89 5.66 -4.45
CA LEU A 211 9.64 6.64 -5.52
C LEU A 211 8.53 7.64 -5.14
N SER A 212 7.46 7.16 -4.52
CA SER A 212 6.36 8.03 -4.07
C SER A 212 6.81 9.01 -2.99
N LEU A 213 7.66 8.59 -2.04
CA LEU A 213 8.20 9.45 -1.01
C LEU A 213 9.09 10.54 -1.60
N ILE A 214 9.97 10.17 -2.54
CA ILE A 214 10.82 11.12 -3.27
C ILE A 214 9.95 12.12 -4.04
N LEU A 215 8.91 11.66 -4.72
CA LEU A 215 7.99 12.52 -5.46
C LEU A 215 7.28 13.52 -4.54
N VAL A 216 6.77 13.07 -3.39
CA VAL A 216 6.07 13.94 -2.41
C VAL A 216 7.02 15.01 -1.85
N VAL A 217 8.27 14.65 -1.56
CA VAL A 217 9.28 15.61 -1.08
C VAL A 217 9.61 16.64 -2.17
N ASN A 218 9.84 16.22 -3.41
CA ASN A 218 10.12 17.14 -4.52
C ASN A 218 8.94 18.07 -4.81
N LEU A 219 7.71 17.54 -4.78
CA LEU A 219 6.51 18.34 -4.99
C LEU A 219 6.32 19.39 -3.89
N SER A 220 6.64 19.04 -2.64
CA SER A 220 6.61 19.97 -1.50
C SER A 220 7.61 21.13 -1.63
N ASN A 221 8.71 20.90 -2.34
CA ASN A 221 9.75 21.91 -2.62
C ASN A 221 9.53 22.65 -3.95
N SER A 222 8.54 22.23 -4.76
CA SER A 222 8.34 22.78 -6.10
C SER A 222 7.73 24.20 -6.06
N PRO A 223 8.09 25.08 -7.00
CA PRO A 223 7.58 26.45 -7.07
C PRO A 223 6.06 26.52 -7.32
N PHE A 224 5.41 25.43 -7.71
CA PHE A 224 3.94 25.36 -7.79
C PHE A 224 3.29 25.52 -6.39
N ALA A 225 3.93 25.00 -5.35
CA ALA A 225 3.51 25.23 -3.98
C ALA A 225 3.80 26.68 -3.55
N SER A 226 4.90 27.27 -4.01
CA SER A 226 5.18 28.68 -3.72
C SER A 226 4.26 29.65 -4.47
N ALA A 227 3.78 29.29 -5.66
CA ALA A 227 2.93 30.14 -6.49
C ALA A 227 1.52 30.35 -5.90
N TYR A 228 0.94 29.35 -5.23
CA TYR A 228 -0.33 29.54 -4.51
C TYR A 228 -0.17 30.54 -3.34
N ARG A 229 1.04 30.63 -2.76
CA ARG A 229 1.37 31.48 -1.61
C ARG A 229 1.34 32.95 -2.02
N THR A 230 2.02 33.30 -3.11
CA THR A 230 2.08 34.68 -3.63
C THR A 230 0.72 35.18 -4.12
N TYR A 231 -0.11 34.30 -4.68
CA TYR A 231 -1.43 34.70 -5.18
C TYR A 231 -2.44 35.05 -4.08
N LYS A 232 -2.30 34.47 -2.88
CA LYS A 232 -3.32 34.55 -1.81
C LYS A 232 -2.84 35.27 -0.54
N ASP A 233 -1.59 35.75 -0.50
CA ASP A 233 -1.05 36.50 0.64
C ASP A 233 -1.72 37.90 0.70
N PRO A 234 -2.60 38.18 1.69
CA PRO A 234 -3.26 39.47 1.82
C PRO A 234 -2.36 40.54 2.46
N THR A 235 -1.21 40.14 3.00
CA THR A 235 -0.20 41.05 3.56
C THR A 235 0.72 41.62 2.48
N ASP A 236 0.83 40.94 1.32
CA ASP A 236 1.49 41.48 0.13
C ASP A 236 0.52 42.37 -0.68
N ARG A 237 0.11 43.48 -0.06
CA ARG A 237 -0.75 44.51 -0.68
C ARG A 237 -0.09 45.25 -1.86
N SER A 238 1.14 44.91 -2.22
CA SER A 238 1.85 45.53 -3.34
C SER A 238 1.26 45.18 -4.71
N SER A 239 0.62 44.01 -4.83
CA SER A 239 0.15 43.46 -6.10
C SER A 239 -1.39 43.36 -6.21
N MET A 240 -2.13 43.75 -5.17
CA MET A 240 -3.59 43.70 -5.20
C MET A 240 -4.14 44.91 -5.96
N PRO A 241 -4.86 44.74 -7.10
CA PRO A 241 -5.43 45.86 -7.82
C PRO A 241 -6.54 46.48 -6.94
N ILE A 242 -6.20 47.57 -6.26
CA ILE A 242 -7.19 48.40 -5.58
C ILE A 242 -8.12 48.93 -6.67
N THR A 243 -9.41 48.60 -6.60
CA THR A 243 -10.41 49.10 -7.55
C THR A 243 -10.39 50.63 -7.54
N GLY A 244 -9.91 51.25 -8.62
CA GLY A 244 -9.77 52.69 -8.76
C GLY A 244 -8.39 53.28 -8.42
N ALA A 245 -7.40 52.47 -8.00
CA ALA A 245 -6.03 52.95 -7.90
C ALA A 245 -5.27 52.66 -9.19
N TYR A 246 -4.57 53.68 -9.69
CA TYR A 246 -3.70 53.58 -10.84
C TYR A 246 -2.48 52.70 -10.50
N ASN A 247 -2.27 51.62 -11.26
CA ASN A 247 -1.10 50.74 -11.10
C ASN A 247 -0.13 50.98 -12.27
N ASP A 248 1.09 51.40 -11.96
CA ASP A 248 2.12 51.74 -12.96
C ASP A 248 2.50 50.55 -13.84
N GLU A 249 2.41 49.31 -13.33
CA GLU A 249 2.70 48.10 -14.11
C GLU A 249 1.60 47.80 -15.13
N SER A 250 0.34 48.06 -14.77
CA SER A 250 -0.79 47.94 -15.70
C SER A 250 -0.74 49.09 -16.71
N ALA A 251 -0.45 50.30 -16.27
CA ALA A 251 -0.32 51.48 -17.12
C ALA A 251 0.73 51.32 -18.21
N ARG A 252 1.90 50.73 -17.89
CA ARG A 252 2.94 50.42 -18.90
C ARG A 252 2.50 49.44 -19.99
N THR A 253 1.47 48.62 -19.72
CA THR A 253 0.93 47.66 -20.67
C THR A 253 -0.07 48.30 -21.63
N PHE A 254 -0.82 49.31 -21.17
CA PHE A 254 -1.87 49.99 -21.95
C PHE A 254 -1.41 51.31 -22.59
N GLU A 255 -0.43 52.00 -21.99
CA GLU A 255 0.11 53.29 -22.44
C GLU A 255 1.65 53.27 -22.41
N PRO A 256 2.32 52.43 -23.21
CA PRO A 256 3.77 52.27 -23.16
C PRO A 256 4.51 53.56 -23.52
N GLU A 257 3.94 54.38 -24.40
CA GLU A 257 4.51 55.67 -24.82
C GLU A 257 4.60 56.73 -23.70
N ALA A 258 3.76 56.64 -22.66
CA ALA A 258 3.80 57.58 -21.53
C ALA A 258 5.06 57.38 -20.66
N PHE A 259 5.70 56.21 -20.75
CA PHE A 259 6.87 55.83 -19.97
C PHE A 259 8.17 55.81 -20.78
N CYS A 260 8.09 56.04 -22.10
CA CYS A 260 9.26 56.26 -22.94
C CYS A 260 9.72 57.72 -22.73
N GLY A 261 10.78 57.90 -21.94
CA GLY A 261 11.43 59.21 -21.80
C GLY A 261 11.76 59.81 -23.18
N LYS A 262 11.44 61.10 -23.38
CA LYS A 262 11.86 61.82 -24.58
C LYS A 262 13.38 61.68 -24.75
N PRO A 263 13.89 61.42 -25.96
CA PRO A 263 15.32 61.47 -26.20
C PRO A 263 15.81 62.88 -25.82
N SER A 264 16.83 62.95 -24.98
CA SER A 264 17.60 64.17 -24.74
C SER A 264 18.16 64.59 -26.11
N LEU A 265 17.59 65.65 -26.67
CA LEU A 265 18.26 66.43 -27.69
C LEU A 265 19.38 67.14 -26.94
N ASP A 266 20.57 66.55 -26.97
CA ASP A 266 21.79 67.24 -26.61
C ASP A 266 21.99 68.33 -27.67
N ASP A 267 21.65 69.56 -27.31
CA ASP A 267 22.07 70.78 -28.00
C ASP A 267 23.59 70.90 -27.82
N ASP A 268 24.37 70.50 -28.82
CA ASP A 268 25.77 70.90 -28.99
C ASP A 268 26.14 70.84 -30.49
N ASP A 269 25.83 71.91 -31.23
CA ASP A 269 26.59 72.31 -32.42
C ASP A 269 26.90 73.81 -32.31
N LEU A 270 28.20 74.10 -32.36
CA LEU A 270 28.83 75.43 -32.38
C LEU A 270 28.91 75.95 -33.82
#